data_AF-A0A9Q1LP11-F1
#
_entry.id   AF-A0A9Q1LP11-F1
#
_cell.length_a   1.000
_cell.length_b   1.000
_cell.length_c   1.000
_cell.angle_alpha   90.00
_cell.angle_beta   90.00
_cell.angle_gamma   90.00
#
_symmetry.space_group_name_H-M   'P 1'
#
loop_
_entity.id
_entity.type
_entity.pdbx_description
1 polymer ?
#
loop_
_entity_poly.entity_id
_entity_poly.type
_entity_poly.pdbx_seq_one_letter_code
_entity_poly.pdbx_strand_id
1 'polypeptide(L)'
;MKVPLLHFGIINQVSNIGGLISGETEIPGSERRDVDRQFCIKLYVACCRPLCTVLKHHRSETRCCIALLEDSVGMLLNCLEMVCTSPDGGDYFGWEVQGAVKCASFLRRVYEDIRQHKDVYGDNCFQFLSCYIWVYCGYGRLRNGIIREIDEALRPGVYALIDACSTDDLQHL
;
A
#
# COMPACT_ATOMS: atom_id res chain seq x y z
N MET A 1 2.57 11.84 -26.62
CA MET A 1 1.75 10.66 -26.26
C MET A 1 2.67 9.50 -25.87
N LYS A 2 2.89 9.28 -24.57
CA LYS A 2 3.73 8.18 -24.03
C LYS A 2 3.23 7.70 -22.65
N VAL A 3 1.93 7.85 -22.41
CA VAL A 3 1.25 7.59 -21.13
C VAL A 3 0.74 6.13 -20.95
N PRO A 4 0.36 5.36 -21.98
CA PRO A 4 -0.30 4.06 -21.74
C PRO A 4 0.64 2.96 -21.21
N LEU A 5 1.96 3.13 -21.27
CA LEU A 5 2.93 2.12 -20.82
C LEU A 5 3.19 2.15 -19.31
N LEU A 6 3.13 3.33 -18.66
CA LEU A 6 3.24 3.44 -17.21
C LEU A 6 1.97 2.92 -16.51
N HIS A 7 0.81 3.18 -17.12
CA HIS A 7 -0.50 2.72 -16.67
C HIS A 7 -0.58 1.18 -16.63
N PHE A 8 -0.13 0.50 -17.69
CA PHE A 8 -0.09 -0.97 -17.71
C PHE A 8 1.00 -1.57 -16.82
N GLY A 9 2.15 -0.90 -16.68
CA GLY A 9 3.29 -1.40 -15.91
C GLY A 9 3.01 -1.47 -14.40
N ILE A 10 2.41 -0.43 -13.83
CA ILE A 10 2.10 -0.41 -12.38
C ILE A 10 0.98 -1.40 -12.06
N ILE A 11 -0.08 -1.43 -12.88
CA ILE A 11 -1.24 -2.33 -12.70
C ILE A 11 -0.80 -3.80 -12.81
N ASN A 12 -0.04 -4.19 -13.84
CA ASN A 12 0.42 -5.58 -13.97
C ASN A 12 1.35 -5.99 -12.81
N GLN A 13 2.19 -5.09 -12.29
CA GLN A 13 3.08 -5.42 -11.19
C GLN A 13 2.33 -5.58 -9.87
N VAL A 14 1.31 -4.75 -9.60
CA VAL A 14 0.48 -4.86 -8.39
C VAL A 14 -0.50 -6.05 -8.49
N SER A 15 -1.09 -6.32 -9.66
CA SER A 15 -1.89 -7.53 -9.88
C SER A 15 -1.06 -8.81 -9.77
N ASN A 16 0.23 -8.79 -10.12
CA ASN A 16 1.15 -9.93 -9.97
C ASN A 16 1.47 -10.23 -8.49
N ILE A 17 1.46 -9.23 -7.60
CA ILE A 17 1.51 -9.48 -6.14
C ILE A 17 0.30 -10.33 -5.69
N GLY A 18 -0.88 -10.07 -6.26
CA GLY A 18 -2.07 -10.91 -6.04
C GLY A 18 -2.05 -12.25 -6.79
N GLY A 19 -1.26 -12.37 -7.87
CA GLY A 19 -1.19 -13.56 -8.74
C GLY A 19 -0.12 -14.58 -8.36
N LEU A 20 0.91 -14.20 -7.57
CA LEU A 20 1.94 -15.10 -7.06
C LEU A 20 1.44 -16.14 -6.03
N ILE A 21 0.13 -16.18 -5.78
CA ILE A 21 -0.55 -16.96 -4.73
C ILE A 21 -1.01 -18.35 -5.26
N SER A 22 -0.63 -18.78 -6.47
CA SER A 22 -1.05 -20.10 -7.00
C SER A 22 0.00 -20.77 -7.90
N GLY A 23 1.17 -21.06 -7.34
CA GLY A 23 2.19 -21.86 -8.03
C GLY A 23 2.93 -22.79 -7.08
N GLU A 24 2.39 -23.99 -6.88
CA GLU A 24 3.10 -25.09 -6.22
C GLU A 24 4.28 -25.53 -7.08
N THR A 25 5.49 -25.54 -6.51
CA THR A 25 6.56 -26.44 -6.96
C THR A 25 7.51 -26.67 -5.80
N GLU A 26 7.90 -27.92 -5.56
CA GLU A 26 8.67 -28.38 -4.39
C GLU A 26 10.18 -28.10 -4.52
N ILE A 27 10.76 -27.30 -3.59
CA ILE A 27 12.21 -27.09 -3.32
C ILE A 27 12.32 -26.75 -1.79
N PRO A 28 13.41 -27.07 -1.06
CA PRO A 28 13.44 -27.09 0.41
C PRO A 28 12.91 -25.81 1.06
N GLY A 29 11.92 -25.96 1.95
CA GLY A 29 10.98 -24.91 2.32
C GLY A 29 11.51 -23.72 3.14
N SER A 30 12.73 -23.75 3.70
CA SER A 30 13.21 -22.63 4.53
C SER A 30 13.83 -21.49 3.71
N GLU A 31 14.78 -21.80 2.82
CA GLU A 31 15.49 -20.77 2.04
C GLU A 31 14.60 -20.14 0.97
N ARG A 32 13.66 -20.90 0.41
CA ARG A 32 12.72 -20.41 -0.62
C ARG A 32 11.73 -19.39 -0.05
N ARG A 33 11.20 -19.63 1.15
CA ARG A 33 10.29 -18.69 1.83
C ARG A 33 10.95 -17.35 2.13
N ASP A 34 12.22 -17.34 2.54
CA ASP A 34 12.97 -16.11 2.78
C ASP A 34 13.27 -15.33 1.49
N VAL A 35 13.64 -16.03 0.42
CA VAL A 35 13.88 -15.42 -0.90
C VAL A 35 12.60 -14.81 -1.46
N ASP A 36 11.50 -15.55 -1.41
CA ASP A 36 10.20 -15.12 -1.90
C ASP A 36 9.69 -13.91 -1.09
N ARG A 37 9.88 -13.92 0.24
CA ARG A 37 9.50 -12.79 1.10
C ARG A 37 10.31 -11.53 0.81
N GLN A 38 11.62 -11.67 0.65
CA GLN A 38 12.49 -10.54 0.29
C GLN A 38 12.15 -10.01 -1.11
N PHE A 39 11.73 -10.87 -2.03
CA PHE A 39 11.20 -10.48 -3.33
C PHE A 39 9.90 -9.67 -3.19
N CYS A 40 8.92 -10.12 -2.41
CA CYS A 40 7.68 -9.39 -2.17
C CYS A 40 7.92 -8.02 -1.53
N ILE A 41 8.82 -7.91 -0.54
CA ILE A 41 9.19 -6.62 0.05
C ILE A 41 9.81 -5.70 -1.02
N LYS A 42 10.73 -6.22 -1.84
CA LYS A 42 11.35 -5.43 -2.93
C LYS A 42 10.33 -4.99 -3.96
N LEU A 43 9.39 -5.86 -4.34
CA LEU A 43 8.33 -5.58 -5.30
C LEU A 43 7.39 -4.50 -4.75
N TYR A 44 6.96 -4.61 -3.49
CA TYR A 44 6.16 -3.59 -2.82
C TYR A 44 6.85 -2.22 -2.84
N VAL A 45 8.12 -2.17 -2.44
CA VAL A 45 8.91 -0.93 -2.45
C VAL A 45 9.04 -0.39 -3.88
N ALA A 46 9.21 -1.26 -4.87
CA ALA A 46 9.26 -0.89 -6.27
C ALA A 46 7.91 -0.33 -6.77
N CYS A 47 6.77 -0.77 -6.22
CA CYS A 47 5.44 -0.22 -6.50
C CYS A 47 5.23 1.16 -5.84
N CYS A 48 5.75 1.42 -4.64
CA CYS A 48 5.60 2.75 -4.00
C CYS A 48 6.38 3.85 -4.72
N ARG A 49 7.57 3.53 -5.28
CA ARG A 49 8.43 4.51 -5.95
C ARG A 49 7.76 5.28 -7.10
N PRO A 50 7.15 4.62 -8.10
CA PRO A 50 6.49 5.33 -9.19
C PRO A 50 5.30 6.14 -8.68
N LEU A 51 4.57 5.70 -7.64
CA LEU A 51 3.50 6.49 -7.02
C LEU A 51 4.05 7.82 -6.49
N CYS A 52 5.14 7.80 -5.72
CA CYS A 52 5.83 9.01 -5.28
C CYS A 52 6.27 9.90 -6.46
N THR A 53 6.81 9.30 -7.53
CA THR A 53 7.27 10.06 -8.71
C THR A 53 6.11 10.74 -9.45
N VAL A 54 4.99 10.04 -9.69
CA VAL A 54 3.85 10.61 -10.41
C VAL A 54 3.15 11.69 -9.58
N LEU A 55 3.04 11.49 -8.27
CA LEU A 55 2.52 12.49 -7.33
C LEU A 55 3.30 13.81 -7.43
N LYS A 56 4.64 13.71 -7.51
CA LYS A 56 5.54 14.87 -7.55
C LYS A 56 5.59 15.59 -8.90
N HIS A 57 5.64 14.84 -9.99
CA HIS A 57 6.03 15.39 -11.30
C HIS A 57 4.90 15.37 -12.35
N HIS A 58 3.81 14.63 -12.12
CA HIS A 58 2.74 14.41 -13.11
C HIS A 58 1.35 14.70 -12.51
N ARG A 59 1.21 15.88 -11.89
CA ARG A 59 0.00 16.25 -11.14
C ARG A 59 -1.26 16.30 -12.01
N SER A 60 -1.15 16.83 -13.23
CA SER A 60 -2.28 16.90 -14.18
C SER A 60 -2.78 15.52 -14.57
N GLU A 61 -1.88 14.59 -14.86
CA GLU A 61 -2.20 13.24 -15.28
C GLU A 61 -2.76 12.42 -14.11
N THR A 62 -2.18 12.58 -12.93
CA THR A 62 -2.64 11.87 -11.73
C THR A 62 -4.02 12.37 -11.29
N ARG A 63 -4.34 13.66 -11.44
CA ARG A 63 -5.68 14.19 -11.18
C ARG A 63 -6.75 13.53 -12.05
N CYS A 64 -6.44 13.26 -13.32
CA CYS A 64 -7.38 12.58 -14.23
C CYS A 64 -7.57 11.08 -13.90
N CYS A 65 -6.68 10.50 -13.10
CA CYS A 65 -6.65 9.08 -12.76
C CYS A 65 -6.69 8.85 -11.25
N ILE A 66 -7.39 9.71 -10.49
CA ILE A 66 -7.36 9.69 -9.03
C ILE A 66 -7.88 8.37 -8.44
N ALA A 67 -8.95 7.81 -9.01
CA ALA A 67 -9.49 6.51 -8.62
C ALA A 67 -8.46 5.37 -8.77
N LEU A 68 -7.60 5.43 -9.80
CA LEU A 68 -6.54 4.43 -10.01
C LEU A 68 -5.41 4.60 -8.99
N LEU A 69 -5.11 5.83 -8.59
CA LEU A 69 -4.16 6.09 -7.52
C LEU A 69 -4.70 5.55 -6.19
N GLU A 70 -5.96 5.82 -5.87
CA GLU A 70 -6.65 5.29 -4.70
C GLU A 70 -6.63 3.75 -4.67
N ASP A 71 -7.04 3.08 -5.75
CA ASP A 71 -7.02 1.63 -5.85
C ASP A 71 -5.61 1.06 -5.67
N SER A 72 -4.60 1.69 -6.28
CA SER A 72 -3.20 1.25 -6.17
C SER A 72 -2.69 1.36 -4.75
N VAL A 73 -2.97 2.48 -4.07
CA VAL A 73 -2.59 2.73 -2.68
C VAL A 73 -3.35 1.81 -1.73
N GLY A 74 -4.65 1.59 -1.98
CA GLY A 74 -5.48 0.66 -1.22
C GLY A 74 -4.99 -0.78 -1.33
N MET A 75 -4.61 -1.24 -2.52
CA MET A 75 -4.01 -2.58 -2.68
C MET A 75 -2.71 -2.74 -1.89
N LEU A 76 -1.84 -1.73 -1.91
CA LEU A 76 -0.61 -1.72 -1.11
C LEU A 76 -0.94 -1.75 0.40
N LEU A 77 -1.88 -0.95 0.86
CA LEU A 77 -2.32 -0.97 2.25
C LEU A 77 -2.84 -2.35 2.68
N ASN A 78 -3.67 -3.00 1.86
CA ASN A 78 -4.16 -4.35 2.14
C ASN A 78 -3.04 -5.40 2.21
N CYS A 79 -1.93 -5.21 1.49
CA CYS A 79 -0.78 -6.11 1.62
C CYS A 79 -0.12 -6.03 3.01
N LEU A 80 -0.32 -4.95 3.76
CA LEU A 80 0.21 -4.82 5.11
C LEU A 80 -0.56 -5.67 6.14
N GLU A 81 -1.74 -6.17 5.80
CA GLU A 81 -2.45 -7.18 6.61
C GLU A 81 -1.78 -8.56 6.55
N MET A 82 -0.83 -8.78 5.62
CA MET A 82 -0.16 -10.08 5.39
C MET A 82 0.92 -10.42 6.42
N VAL A 83 0.91 -9.80 7.62
CA VAL A 83 1.86 -10.17 8.68
C VAL A 83 1.33 -11.38 9.45
N CYS A 84 2.11 -12.46 9.44
CA CYS A 84 1.82 -13.64 10.25
C CYS A 84 1.89 -13.27 11.73
N THR A 85 0.76 -13.37 12.42
CA THR A 85 0.66 -13.20 13.88
C THR A 85 0.53 -14.52 14.64
N SER A 86 0.38 -15.66 13.95
CA SER A 86 0.22 -16.97 14.62
C SER A 86 1.56 -17.63 14.95
N PRO A 87 1.77 -18.08 16.21
CA PRO A 87 2.92 -18.92 16.61
C PRO A 87 2.80 -20.38 16.13
N ASP A 88 1.60 -20.79 15.75
CA ASP A 88 1.25 -22.09 15.21
C ASP A 88 1.45 -22.04 13.69
N GLY A 89 2.57 -22.61 13.24
CA GLY A 89 3.08 -22.56 11.86
C GLY A 89 2.16 -23.23 10.83
N GLY A 90 1.01 -22.64 10.57
CA GLY A 90 0.29 -22.78 9.31
C GLY A 90 1.10 -22.11 8.21
N ASP A 91 1.18 -22.78 7.06
CA ASP A 91 2.05 -22.51 5.90
C ASP A 91 1.74 -21.19 5.15
N TYR A 92 1.15 -20.20 5.82
CA TYR A 92 0.87 -18.90 5.25
C TYR A 92 2.14 -18.08 5.12
N PHE A 93 2.37 -17.61 3.90
CA PHE A 93 3.43 -16.73 3.46
C PHE A 93 3.32 -15.33 4.11
N GLY A 94 3.49 -15.27 5.43
CA GLY A 94 3.41 -14.02 6.17
C GLY A 94 4.71 -13.24 6.13
N TRP A 95 4.59 -11.92 6.09
CA TRP A 95 5.73 -11.06 6.29
C TRP A 95 6.11 -11.09 7.77
N GLU A 96 7.38 -11.34 8.14
CA GLU A 96 7.85 -10.89 9.46
C GLU A 96 7.68 -9.37 9.56
N VAL A 97 7.38 -8.96 10.78
CA VAL A 97 7.07 -7.60 11.22
C VAL A 97 8.04 -6.57 10.66
N GLN A 98 9.36 -6.80 10.69
CA GLN A 98 10.36 -5.83 10.19
C GLN A 98 10.23 -5.54 8.70
N GLY A 99 9.90 -6.56 7.90
CA GLY A 99 9.64 -6.40 6.46
C GLY A 99 8.38 -5.56 6.22
N ALA A 100 7.33 -5.80 6.99
CA ALA A 100 6.09 -5.04 6.91
C ALA A 100 6.22 -3.59 7.38
N VAL A 101 6.93 -3.35 8.47
CA VAL A 101 7.28 -2.00 8.96
C VAL A 101 8.06 -1.22 7.90
N LYS A 102 8.97 -1.89 7.18
CA LYS A 102 9.69 -1.28 6.05
C LYS A 102 8.73 -0.90 4.93
N CYS A 103 7.85 -1.80 4.51
CA CYS A 103 6.84 -1.52 3.48
C CYS A 103 5.89 -0.38 3.89
N ALA A 104 5.40 -0.39 5.13
CA ALA A 104 4.61 0.67 5.72
C ALA A 104 5.34 2.01 5.67
N SER A 105 6.64 2.05 5.96
CA SER A 105 7.44 3.28 5.86
C SER A 105 7.54 3.83 4.43
N PHE A 106 7.44 2.98 3.41
CA PHE A 106 7.36 3.44 2.01
C PHE A 106 5.96 3.93 1.64
N LEU A 107 4.90 3.27 2.12
CA LEU A 107 3.53 3.73 1.91
C LEU A 107 3.27 5.07 2.62
N ARG A 108 3.83 5.25 3.82
CA ARG A 108 3.83 6.51 4.54
C ARG A 108 4.32 7.67 3.69
N ARG A 109 5.39 7.49 2.92
CA ARG A 109 5.93 8.51 2.01
C ARG A 109 4.96 8.86 0.88
N VAL A 110 4.16 7.90 0.42
CA VAL A 110 3.11 8.17 -0.57
C VAL A 110 2.05 9.09 0.05
N TYR A 111 1.60 8.82 1.28
CA TYR A 111 0.67 9.70 2.00
C TYR A 111 1.25 11.10 2.26
N GLU A 112 2.51 11.19 2.65
CA GLU A 112 3.21 12.46 2.81
C GLU A 112 3.29 13.26 1.50
N ASP A 113 3.55 12.59 0.36
CA ASP A 113 3.58 13.21 -0.96
C ASP A 113 2.19 13.69 -1.42
N ILE A 114 1.11 12.96 -1.08
CA ILE A 114 -0.27 13.40 -1.31
C ILE A 114 -0.53 14.73 -0.59
N ARG A 115 -0.16 14.82 0.71
CA ARG A 115 -0.29 16.06 1.48
C ARG A 115 0.49 17.23 0.88
N GLN A 116 1.71 16.99 0.40
CA GLN A 116 2.53 18.03 -0.24
C GLN A 116 1.86 18.65 -1.48
N HIS A 117 0.91 17.93 -2.08
CA HIS A 117 0.16 18.33 -3.26
C HIS A 117 -1.34 18.42 -2.97
N LYS A 118 -1.71 18.89 -1.77
CA LYS A 118 -3.10 19.06 -1.35
C LYS A 118 -3.93 19.97 -2.27
N ASP A 119 -3.29 20.87 -3.02
CA ASP A 119 -3.93 21.70 -4.04
C ASP A 119 -4.56 20.88 -5.18
N VAL A 120 -4.09 19.64 -5.37
CA VAL A 120 -4.56 18.73 -6.41
C VAL A 120 -5.38 17.59 -5.81
N TYR A 121 -4.94 17.06 -4.66
CA TYR A 121 -5.49 15.83 -4.09
C TYR A 121 -6.36 16.05 -2.84
N GLY A 122 -6.45 17.27 -2.31
CA GLY A 122 -7.17 17.59 -1.07
C GLY A 122 -8.58 17.01 -1.03
N ASP A 123 -9.35 17.26 -2.10
CA ASP A 123 -10.75 16.80 -2.24
C ASP A 123 -10.91 15.26 -2.24
N ASN A 124 -9.83 14.50 -2.42
CA ASN A 124 -9.84 13.03 -2.46
C ASN A 124 -9.07 12.43 -1.26
N CYS A 125 -8.44 13.25 -0.42
CA CYS A 125 -7.65 12.78 0.74
C CYS A 125 -8.48 11.92 1.70
N PHE A 126 -9.77 12.22 1.83
CA PHE A 126 -10.68 11.48 2.69
C PHE A 126 -10.84 10.03 2.23
N GLN A 127 -10.79 9.73 0.93
CA GLN A 127 -10.92 8.36 0.43
C GLN A 127 -9.72 7.50 0.84
N PHE A 128 -8.50 8.06 0.80
CA PHE A 128 -7.32 7.39 1.32
C PHE A 128 -7.43 7.14 2.83
N LEU A 129 -7.98 8.10 3.58
CA LEU A 129 -8.18 7.98 5.03
C LEU A 129 -9.29 6.98 5.38
N SER A 130 -10.41 6.96 4.64
CA SER A 130 -11.46 5.95 4.78
C SER A 130 -10.90 4.56 4.52
N CYS A 131 -10.12 4.39 3.45
CA CYS A 131 -9.47 3.12 3.13
C CYS A 131 -8.52 2.68 4.25
N TYR A 132 -7.75 3.63 4.82
CA TYR A 132 -6.93 3.38 6.00
C TYR A 132 -7.74 2.85 7.18
N ILE A 133 -8.77 3.58 7.61
CA ILE A 133 -9.62 3.21 8.75
C ILE A 133 -10.28 1.85 8.52
N TRP A 134 -10.77 1.61 7.30
CA TRP A 134 -11.40 0.35 6.90
C TRP A 134 -10.47 -0.85 7.07
N VAL A 135 -9.26 -0.77 6.52
CA VAL A 135 -8.26 -1.85 6.63
C VAL A 135 -7.74 -1.96 8.06
N TYR A 136 -7.47 -0.85 8.73
CA TYR A 136 -7.02 -0.80 10.13
C TYR A 136 -7.98 -1.56 11.05
N CYS A 137 -9.28 -1.36 10.89
CA CYS A 137 -10.33 -2.02 11.67
C CYS A 137 -10.56 -3.51 11.31
N GLY A 138 -9.79 -4.08 10.37
CA GLY A 138 -9.92 -5.48 9.97
C GLY A 138 -11.06 -5.75 8.98
N TYR A 139 -11.50 -4.74 8.23
CA TYR A 139 -12.41 -4.94 7.11
C TYR A 139 -11.70 -5.06 5.76
N GLY A 140 -10.36 -5.08 5.77
CA GLY A 140 -9.53 -5.29 4.59
C GLY A 140 -9.67 -6.68 3.97
N ARG A 141 -8.85 -6.96 2.94
CA ARG A 141 -8.93 -8.19 2.14
C ARG A 141 -8.72 -9.44 2.97
N LEU A 142 -7.80 -9.39 3.94
CA LEU A 142 -7.50 -10.53 4.80
C LEU A 142 -8.29 -10.51 6.11
N ARG A 143 -8.96 -9.41 6.44
CA ARG A 143 -9.74 -9.21 7.67
C ARG A 143 -8.92 -9.40 8.95
N ASN A 144 -7.62 -9.15 8.89
CA ASN A 144 -6.71 -9.29 10.02
C ASN A 144 -6.49 -7.96 10.75
N GLY A 145 -6.76 -6.84 10.07
CA GLY A 145 -6.46 -5.52 10.61
C GLY A 145 -4.97 -5.19 10.48
N ILE A 146 -4.63 -3.97 10.89
CA ILE A 146 -3.25 -3.50 10.90
C ILE A 146 -2.70 -3.62 12.33
N ILE A 147 -1.62 -4.38 12.50
CA ILE A 147 -0.96 -4.52 13.80
C ILE A 147 -0.26 -3.21 14.20
N ARG A 148 -0.03 -3.06 15.51
CA ARG A 148 0.51 -1.83 16.13
C ARG A 148 1.82 -1.36 15.49
N GLU A 149 2.76 -2.24 15.20
CA GLU A 149 4.07 -1.88 14.64
C GLU A 149 3.95 -1.27 13.23
N ILE A 150 3.00 -1.75 12.45
CA ILE A 150 2.70 -1.23 11.11
C ILE A 150 1.96 0.10 11.22
N ASP A 151 0.94 0.19 12.09
CA ASP A 151 0.23 1.44 12.37
C ASP A 151 1.21 2.54 12.81
N GLU A 152 2.12 2.24 13.74
CA GLU A 152 3.16 3.18 14.19
C GLU A 152 4.03 3.67 13.04
N ALA A 153 4.37 2.78 12.10
CA ALA A 153 5.13 3.15 10.91
C ALA A 153 4.32 3.99 9.92
N LEU A 154 3.01 3.78 9.80
CA LEU A 154 2.11 4.55 8.92
C LEU A 154 1.67 5.88 9.52
N ARG A 155 1.60 5.99 10.85
CA ARG A 155 0.97 7.09 11.58
C ARG A 155 1.37 8.49 11.12
N PRO A 156 2.66 8.81 10.86
CA PRO A 156 3.01 10.14 10.36
C PRO A 156 2.37 10.46 8.99
N GLY A 157 2.21 9.46 8.13
CA GLY A 157 1.52 9.58 6.84
C GLY A 157 0.01 9.69 7.00
N VAL A 158 -0.58 8.97 7.97
CA VAL A 158 -2.01 9.13 8.30
C VAL A 158 -2.31 10.54 8.79
N TYR A 159 -1.48 11.09 9.68
CA TYR A 159 -1.60 12.50 10.07
C TYR A 159 -1.38 13.44 8.90
N ALA A 160 -0.49 13.09 7.96
CA ALA A 160 -0.33 13.86 6.75
C ALA A 160 -1.61 13.92 5.90
N LEU A 161 -2.36 12.82 5.80
CA LEU A 161 -3.66 12.80 5.12
C LEU A 161 -4.72 13.63 5.88
N ILE A 162 -4.77 13.50 7.20
CA ILE A 162 -5.71 14.28 8.04
C ILE A 162 -5.47 15.78 7.84
N ASP A 163 -4.22 16.23 7.87
CA ASP A 163 -3.82 17.62 7.61
C ASP A 163 -4.22 18.14 6.22
N ALA A 164 -4.38 17.23 5.25
CA ALA A 164 -4.72 17.56 3.87
C ALA A 164 -6.23 17.57 3.61
N CYS A 165 -7.03 16.90 4.46
CA CYS A 165 -8.49 16.90 4.37
C CYS A 165 -9.07 18.26 4.78
N SER A 166 -10.18 18.65 4.16
CA SER A 166 -10.99 19.76 4.67
C SER A 166 -11.77 19.33 5.93
N THR A 167 -12.31 20.31 6.66
CA THR A 167 -13.17 20.01 7.82
C THR A 167 -14.43 19.24 7.42
N ASP A 168 -14.99 19.52 6.25
CA ASP A 168 -16.20 18.88 5.74
C ASP A 168 -15.91 17.42 5.36
N ASP A 169 -14.77 17.17 4.72
CA ASP A 169 -14.29 15.82 4.40
C ASP A 169 -14.19 14.92 5.65
N LEU A 170 -13.68 15.47 6.75
CA LEU A 170 -13.53 14.74 8.00
C LEU A 170 -14.88 14.43 8.67
N GLN A 171 -15.94 15.18 8.40
CA GLN A 171 -17.28 14.89 8.90
C GLN A 171 -17.95 13.71 8.17
N HIS A 172 -17.42 13.32 7.01
CA HIS A 172 -17.93 12.20 6.21
C HIS A 172 -17.30 10.84 6.56
N LEU A 173 -16.31 10.82 7.46
CA LEU A 173 -15.62 9.62 7.95
C LEU A 173 -16.32 9.01 9.16
#